data_AF-A0A6N8YZF3-F1
#
_entry.id   AF-A0A6N8YZF3-F1
#
_cell.length_a   1.000
_cell.length_b   1.000
_cell.length_c   1.000
_cell.angle_alpha   90.00
_cell.angle_beta   90.00
_cell.angle_gamma   90.00
#
_symmetry.space_group_name_H-M   'P 1'
#
loop_
_entity.id
_entity.type
_entity.pdbx_description
1 polymer ?
#
loop_
_entity_poly.entity_id
_entity_poly.type
_entity_poly.pdbx_seq_one_letter_code
_entity_poly.pdbx_strand_id
1 'polypeptide(L)'
;MALDLGETILQLDQVSQSLGLGYSDRRQRLLQLLDSAGRISPETARERTKGFYEPFLAAEVVDTLLGEIEPLSPPVDWTAASVDGSHIDVDRHLPVACYLVNLGGCVLTYGSRPAARFFSRPRISASQDELFLRNPQRASEEEAVTGNLLGLYRTVRELAALLELVREAPSDLPVLALVDGTLVLWGLAGQSYRDFVRRHLIYEELLPVLEEFRLLSEERQVTLAAYVSLPRGSEVANAIRRCLCTYELAHCAESCSNRRSDREPCSNSNDFLDREIFGELLQPYSRSPIYRTNSSVPREYYGEQQQVYFYYLNVGEEIARVEVPAWVAMNKGNGLLSLGHSLIVEQCRRGQGYPVAISEAHEQAVVTGRDRMLFRQMVEETLERQGLPTYTSQKERSKQRPWV
;
A
#
# COMPACT_ATOMS: atom_id res chain seq x y z
N MET A 1 31.30 17.05 5.76
CA MET A 1 31.86 15.94 6.58
C MET A 1 31.12 14.68 6.18
N ALA A 2 31.85 13.61 5.85
CA ALA A 2 31.23 12.32 5.58
C ALA A 2 30.85 11.63 6.90
N LEU A 3 29.87 10.73 6.85
CA LEU A 3 29.45 9.89 7.97
C LEU A 3 30.60 8.93 8.37
N ASP A 4 30.88 8.80 9.67
CA ASP A 4 31.86 7.83 10.18
C ASP A 4 31.20 6.45 10.40
N LEU A 5 31.45 5.54 9.45
CA LEU A 5 30.94 4.18 9.52
C LEU A 5 31.71 3.30 10.52
N GLY A 6 32.92 3.69 10.94
CA GLY A 6 33.71 2.99 11.94
C GLY A 6 33.09 3.10 13.33
N GLU A 7 32.70 4.31 13.74
CA GLU A 7 31.96 4.52 14.99
C GLU A 7 30.58 3.83 14.96
N THR A 8 29.93 3.84 13.80
CA THR A 8 28.60 3.22 13.64
C THR A 8 28.68 1.69 13.80
N ILE A 9 29.74 1.04 13.29
CA ILE A 9 29.91 -0.42 13.38
C ILE A 9 30.01 -0.89 14.84
N LEU A 10 30.73 -0.16 15.68
CA LEU A 10 30.88 -0.50 17.10
C LEU A 10 29.56 -0.40 17.85
N GLN A 11 28.72 0.57 17.49
CA GLN A 11 27.38 0.72 18.05
C GLN A 11 26.45 -0.42 17.58
N LEU A 12 26.56 -0.86 16.32
CA LEU A 12 25.80 -1.98 15.79
C LEU A 12 26.13 -3.30 16.51
N ASP A 13 27.40 -3.54 16.83
CA ASP A 13 27.82 -4.74 17.57
C ASP A 13 27.19 -4.78 18.97
N GLN A 14 27.18 -3.66 19.69
CA GLN A 14 26.54 -3.55 21.00
C GLN A 14 25.02 -3.80 20.92
N VAL A 15 24.36 -3.23 19.91
CA VAL A 15 22.92 -3.46 19.66
C VAL A 15 22.66 -4.94 19.38
N SER A 16 23.47 -5.60 18.55
CA SER A 16 23.28 -7.00 18.18
C SER A 16 23.31 -7.97 19.37
N GLN A 17 24.24 -7.74 20.32
CA GLN A 17 24.37 -8.57 21.53
C GLN A 17 23.14 -8.42 22.44
N SER A 18 22.61 -7.20 22.56
CA SER A 18 21.39 -6.95 23.34
C SER A 18 20.14 -7.61 22.72
N LEU A 19 20.05 -7.61 21.39
CA LEU A 19 18.96 -8.22 20.64
C LEU A 19 18.98 -9.75 20.72
N GLY A 20 20.17 -10.36 20.67
CA GLY A 20 20.33 -11.82 20.74
C GLY A 20 19.80 -12.42 22.06
N LEU A 21 20.04 -11.75 23.19
CA LEU A 21 19.54 -12.18 24.51
C LEU A 21 18.02 -12.06 24.64
N GLY A 22 17.40 -11.06 24.01
CA GLY A 22 15.94 -10.88 24.01
C GLY A 22 15.19 -11.75 23.00
N TYR A 23 15.89 -12.30 21.99
CA TYR A 23 15.26 -13.02 20.89
C TYR A 23 14.59 -14.34 21.32
N SER A 24 15.26 -15.14 22.17
CA SER A 24 14.70 -16.42 22.65
C SER A 24 13.45 -16.21 23.51
N ASP A 25 13.48 -15.21 24.39
CA ASP A 25 12.34 -14.85 25.25
C ASP A 25 11.15 -14.34 24.41
N ARG A 26 11.43 -13.48 23.42
CA ARG A 26 10.41 -12.97 22.49
C ARG A 26 9.75 -14.09 21.69
N ARG A 27 10.54 -15.05 21.18
CA ARG A 27 10.03 -16.20 20.43
C ARG A 27 9.15 -17.09 21.31
N GLN A 28 9.56 -17.36 22.55
CA GLN A 28 8.76 -18.14 23.48
C GLN A 28 7.42 -17.46 23.80
N ARG A 29 7.40 -16.14 24.04
CA ARG A 29 6.17 -15.36 24.18
C ARG A 29 5.26 -15.47 22.94
N LEU A 30 5.84 -15.42 21.74
CA LEU A 30 5.08 -15.54 20.50
C LEU A 30 4.41 -16.91 20.41
N LEU A 31 5.13 -17.99 20.69
CA LEU A 31 4.58 -19.34 20.69
C LEU A 31 3.45 -19.51 21.72
N GLN A 32 3.57 -18.92 22.91
CA GLN A 32 2.51 -18.92 23.92
C GLN A 32 1.27 -18.13 23.47
N LEU A 33 1.48 -16.99 22.81
CA LEU A 33 0.40 -16.22 22.22
C LEU A 33 -0.32 -17.01 21.13
N LEU A 34 0.43 -17.69 20.26
CA LEU A 34 -0.11 -18.52 19.18
C LEU A 34 -0.90 -19.73 19.72
N ASP A 35 -0.41 -20.41 20.75
CA ASP A 35 -1.12 -21.50 21.44
C ASP A 35 -2.44 -21.00 22.05
N SER A 36 -2.42 -19.82 22.69
CA SER A 36 -3.63 -19.20 23.24
C SER A 36 -4.62 -18.81 22.15
N ALA A 37 -4.12 -18.21 21.05
CA ALA A 37 -4.93 -17.80 19.90
C ALA A 37 -5.52 -19.00 19.13
N GLY A 38 -4.79 -20.11 19.03
CA GLY A 38 -5.23 -21.33 18.35
C GLY A 38 -6.39 -22.05 19.06
N ARG A 39 -6.65 -21.72 20.34
CA ARG A 39 -7.81 -22.24 21.10
C ARG A 39 -9.08 -21.42 20.93
N ILE A 40 -9.00 -20.27 20.25
CA ILE A 40 -10.14 -19.37 20.07
C ILE A 40 -11.00 -19.89 18.93
N SER A 41 -12.29 -20.11 19.19
CA SER A 41 -13.20 -20.62 18.15
C SER A 41 -13.44 -19.56 17.05
N PRO A 42 -13.69 -19.97 15.80
CA PRO A 42 -14.07 -19.06 14.72
C PRO A 42 -15.24 -18.13 15.07
N GLU A 43 -16.26 -18.64 15.77
CA GLU A 43 -17.42 -17.87 16.21
C GLU A 43 -17.01 -16.78 17.20
N THR A 44 -16.21 -17.14 18.20
CA THR A 44 -15.69 -16.21 19.21
C THR A 44 -14.85 -15.13 18.55
N ALA A 45 -13.98 -15.50 17.61
CA ALA A 45 -13.12 -14.56 16.91
C ALA A 45 -13.94 -13.54 16.11
N ARG A 46 -14.95 -13.98 15.35
CA ARG A 46 -15.85 -13.11 14.60
C ARG A 46 -16.64 -12.18 15.51
N GLU A 47 -17.24 -12.72 16.58
CA GLU A 47 -18.04 -11.93 17.52
C GLU A 47 -17.19 -10.88 18.23
N ARG A 48 -16.01 -11.27 18.74
CA ARG A 48 -15.13 -10.39 19.52
C ARG A 48 -14.44 -9.31 18.70
N THR A 49 -14.31 -9.49 17.38
CA THR A 49 -13.61 -8.56 16.47
C THR A 49 -14.53 -7.77 15.56
N LYS A 50 -15.85 -7.98 15.66
CA LYS A 50 -16.85 -7.24 14.88
C LYS A 50 -16.90 -5.79 15.30
N GLY A 51 -16.83 -4.86 14.33
CA GLY A 51 -16.95 -3.42 14.60
C GLY A 51 -15.63 -2.72 14.92
N PHE A 52 -15.73 -1.46 15.33
CA PHE A 52 -14.58 -0.58 15.55
C PHE A 52 -14.16 -0.54 17.02
N TYR A 53 -12.85 -0.46 17.25
CA TYR A 53 -12.25 -0.43 18.58
C TYR A 53 -11.28 0.73 18.71
N GLU A 54 -11.49 1.56 19.73
CA GLU A 54 -10.46 2.46 20.26
C GLU A 54 -9.95 1.87 21.57
N PRO A 55 -8.64 1.98 21.87
CA PRO A 55 -7.64 2.85 21.24
C PRO A 55 -6.70 2.15 20.24
N PHE A 56 -7.03 0.94 19.78
CA PHE A 56 -6.16 0.15 18.89
C PHE A 56 -6.91 -0.37 17.68
N LEU A 57 -6.21 -0.43 16.54
CA LEU A 57 -6.78 -0.96 15.32
C LEU A 57 -6.69 -2.49 15.34
N ALA A 58 -7.83 -3.17 15.47
CA ALA A 58 -7.94 -4.61 15.33
C ALA A 58 -8.62 -4.99 14.02
N ALA A 59 -8.09 -6.03 13.36
CA ALA A 59 -8.71 -6.60 12.18
C ALA A 59 -10.04 -7.27 12.55
N GLU A 60 -11.06 -7.15 11.70
CA GLU A 60 -12.28 -7.94 11.82
C GLU A 60 -12.04 -9.30 11.17
N VAL A 61 -12.23 -10.37 11.95
CA VAL A 61 -12.04 -11.75 11.49
C VAL A 61 -13.24 -12.16 10.65
N VAL A 62 -12.99 -12.73 9.46
CA VAL A 62 -14.04 -13.13 8.52
C VAL A 62 -14.44 -14.60 8.69
N ASP A 63 -13.44 -15.47 8.83
CA ASP A 63 -13.65 -16.92 8.95
C ASP A 63 -13.01 -17.45 10.24
N THR A 64 -11.69 -17.66 10.23
CA THR A 64 -10.91 -18.09 11.40
C THR A 64 -9.83 -17.06 11.74
N LEU A 65 -9.45 -17.00 13.02
CA LEU A 65 -8.45 -16.07 13.53
C LEU A 65 -7.05 -16.39 13.00
N LEU A 66 -6.67 -17.67 13.04
CA LEU A 66 -5.41 -18.20 12.54
C LEU A 66 -5.70 -19.35 11.58
N GLY A 67 -4.81 -19.57 10.63
CA GLY A 67 -4.91 -20.65 9.66
C GLY A 67 -3.83 -20.56 8.59
N GLU A 68 -3.81 -21.59 7.75
CA GLU A 68 -2.90 -21.72 6.64
C GLU A 68 -3.67 -22.24 5.44
N ILE A 69 -3.46 -21.61 4.28
CA ILE A 69 -4.13 -21.95 3.03
C ILE A 69 -3.07 -22.02 1.94
N GLU A 70 -2.90 -23.19 1.34
CA GLU A 70 -1.99 -23.41 0.22
C GLU A 70 -2.51 -22.77 -1.08
N PRO A 71 -1.62 -22.32 -1.97
CA PRO A 71 -2.02 -21.79 -3.27
C PRO A 71 -2.56 -22.91 -4.16
N LEU A 72 -3.50 -22.57 -5.03
CA LEU A 72 -3.94 -23.50 -6.07
C LEU A 72 -2.92 -23.55 -7.20
N SER A 73 -3.06 -24.54 -8.08
CA SER A 73 -2.29 -24.54 -9.33
C SER A 73 -2.72 -23.36 -10.18
N PRO A 74 -1.78 -22.48 -10.61
CA PRO A 74 -2.11 -21.34 -11.44
C PRO A 74 -2.55 -21.82 -12.85
N PRO A 75 -3.38 -21.03 -13.56
CA PRO A 75 -3.63 -21.26 -14.97
C PRO A 75 -2.33 -21.20 -15.78
N VAL A 76 -2.28 -21.96 -16.89
CA VAL A 76 -1.10 -21.98 -17.79
C VAL A 76 -0.91 -20.63 -18.47
N ASP A 77 -2.00 -20.06 -18.99
CA ASP A 77 -2.02 -18.78 -19.70
C ASP A 77 -2.71 -17.73 -18.82
N TRP A 78 -2.03 -16.62 -18.55
CA TRP A 78 -2.52 -15.53 -17.70
C TRP A 78 -1.72 -14.25 -17.90
N THR A 79 -2.21 -13.15 -17.34
CA THR A 79 -1.56 -11.83 -17.45
C THR A 79 -1.38 -11.18 -16.09
N ALA A 80 -0.25 -10.53 -15.86
CA ALA A 80 -0.03 -9.60 -14.76
C ALA A 80 0.06 -8.17 -15.30
N ALA A 81 -0.60 -7.21 -14.67
CA ALA A 81 -0.49 -5.79 -14.99
C ALA A 81 -0.17 -5.01 -13.72
N SER A 82 0.71 -4.01 -13.82
CA SER A 82 1.02 -3.10 -12.72
C SER A 82 1.39 -1.72 -13.23
N VAL A 83 1.12 -0.71 -12.41
CA VAL A 83 1.46 0.69 -12.65
C VAL A 83 2.05 1.25 -11.37
N ASP A 84 3.13 2.02 -11.52
CA ASP A 84 3.72 2.83 -10.47
C ASP A 84 3.87 4.28 -10.97
N GLY A 85 4.08 5.20 -10.05
CA GLY A 85 4.21 6.61 -10.32
C GLY A 85 5.35 7.25 -9.56
N SER A 86 6.02 8.18 -10.21
CA SER A 86 6.88 9.15 -9.53
C SER A 86 6.51 10.57 -9.91
N HIS A 87 6.99 11.54 -9.13
CA HIS A 87 6.66 12.94 -9.39
C HIS A 87 7.81 13.90 -9.08
N ILE A 88 7.75 15.05 -9.76
CA ILE A 88 8.47 16.27 -9.42
C ILE A 88 7.44 17.22 -8.84
N ASP A 89 7.60 17.54 -7.56
CA ASP A 89 6.70 18.43 -6.84
C ASP A 89 6.86 19.89 -7.31
N VAL A 90 5.93 20.74 -6.91
CA VAL A 90 5.96 22.18 -7.22
C VAL A 90 7.21 22.81 -6.60
N ASP A 91 8.12 23.25 -7.46
CA ASP A 91 9.38 23.86 -7.04
C ASP A 91 9.26 25.39 -7.02
N ARG A 92 9.44 25.98 -5.84
CA ARG A 92 9.44 27.44 -5.65
C ARG A 92 10.60 28.14 -6.35
N HIS A 93 11.60 27.39 -6.80
CA HIS A 93 12.76 27.92 -7.53
C HIS A 93 12.53 27.92 -9.04
N LEU A 94 11.46 27.30 -9.53
CA LEU A 94 11.07 27.40 -10.93
C LEU A 94 10.33 28.72 -11.20
N PRO A 95 10.54 29.34 -12.38
CA PRO A 95 9.84 30.55 -12.79
C PRO A 95 8.32 30.35 -12.99
N VAL A 96 7.86 29.11 -13.13
CA VAL A 96 6.45 28.74 -13.26
C VAL A 96 6.12 27.65 -12.25
N ALA A 97 5.01 27.83 -11.53
CA ALA A 97 4.45 26.80 -10.68
C ALA A 97 3.91 25.66 -11.57
N CYS A 98 4.53 24.50 -11.46
CA CYS A 98 4.09 23.28 -12.12
C CYS A 98 4.60 22.07 -11.33
N TYR A 99 3.88 20.96 -11.45
CA TYR A 99 4.38 19.65 -11.05
C TYR A 99 4.37 18.71 -12.26
N LEU A 100 5.16 17.64 -12.17
CA LEU A 100 5.17 16.57 -13.16
C LEU A 100 4.86 15.25 -12.47
N VAL A 101 3.91 14.50 -13.00
CA VAL A 101 3.67 13.11 -12.63
C VAL A 101 4.10 12.22 -13.79
N ASN A 102 4.99 11.27 -13.53
CA ASN A 102 5.35 10.23 -14.47
C ASN A 102 4.72 8.92 -14.05
N LEU A 103 3.85 8.36 -14.90
CA LEU A 103 3.29 7.02 -14.70
C LEU A 103 4.06 6.03 -15.56
N GLY A 104 4.55 4.96 -14.93
CA GLY A 104 5.19 3.84 -15.60
C GLY A 104 4.44 2.56 -15.31
N GLY A 105 4.42 1.62 -16.25
CA GLY A 105 3.70 0.37 -16.03
C GLY A 105 4.01 -0.69 -17.05
N CYS A 106 3.50 -1.89 -16.77
CA CYS A 106 3.69 -3.06 -17.62
C CYS A 106 2.46 -3.96 -17.70
N VAL A 107 2.40 -4.75 -18.78
CA VAL A 107 1.50 -5.89 -18.94
C VAL A 107 2.36 -7.09 -19.38
N LEU A 108 2.38 -8.13 -18.56
CA LEU A 108 3.18 -9.34 -18.73
C LEU A 108 2.24 -10.53 -18.94
N THR A 109 2.21 -11.08 -20.15
CA THR A 109 1.43 -12.28 -20.49
C THR A 109 2.34 -13.51 -20.43
N TYR A 110 1.89 -14.52 -19.71
CA TYR A 110 2.58 -15.78 -19.48
C TYR A 110 1.86 -16.94 -20.17
N GLY A 111 2.59 -18.04 -20.38
CA GLY A 111 2.07 -19.29 -20.92
C GLY A 111 2.43 -19.51 -22.38
N SER A 112 1.47 -19.94 -23.18
CA SER A 112 1.62 -20.40 -24.57
C SER A 112 2.00 -19.30 -25.55
N ARG A 113 1.60 -18.05 -25.28
CA ARG A 113 1.86 -16.87 -26.13
C ARG A 113 2.44 -15.74 -25.27
N PRO A 114 3.70 -15.85 -24.83
CA PRO A 114 4.29 -14.87 -23.93
C PRO A 114 4.46 -13.52 -24.62
N ALA A 115 4.15 -12.45 -23.90
CA ALA A 115 4.28 -11.08 -24.38
C ALA A 115 4.57 -10.13 -23.21
N ALA A 116 5.31 -9.06 -23.47
CA ALA A 116 5.56 -8.01 -22.49
C ALA A 116 5.36 -6.64 -23.16
N ARG A 117 4.60 -5.77 -22.50
CA ARG A 117 4.39 -4.37 -22.91
C ARG A 117 4.74 -3.47 -21.74
N PHE A 118 5.45 -2.39 -22.03
CA PHE A 118 5.88 -1.39 -21.05
C PHE A 118 5.49 0.00 -21.54
N PHE A 119 5.27 0.94 -20.63
CA PHE A 119 5.14 2.36 -20.97
C PHE A 119 5.72 3.24 -19.86
N SER A 120 6.09 4.46 -20.25
CA SER A 120 6.41 5.57 -19.36
C SER A 120 5.77 6.82 -19.94
N ARG A 121 4.93 7.51 -19.16
CA ARG A 121 4.07 8.62 -19.62
C ARG A 121 4.17 9.79 -18.63
N PRO A 122 5.04 10.77 -18.88
CA PRO A 122 5.10 11.99 -18.09
C PRO A 122 3.97 12.94 -18.47
N ARG A 123 3.35 13.56 -17.46
CA ARG A 123 2.37 14.64 -17.62
C ARG A 123 2.75 15.81 -16.72
N ILE A 124 2.95 16.97 -17.33
CA ILE A 124 3.09 18.25 -16.63
C ILE A 124 1.70 18.83 -16.36
N SER A 125 1.53 19.42 -15.17
CA SER A 125 0.35 20.16 -14.77
C SER A 125 0.78 21.53 -14.24
N ALA A 126 0.19 22.58 -14.81
CA ALA A 126 0.59 23.97 -14.56
C ALA A 126 -0.61 24.95 -14.53
N SER A 127 -1.82 24.46 -14.83
CA SER A 127 -3.02 25.29 -14.76
C SER A 127 -3.47 25.46 -13.30
N GLN A 128 -4.17 26.56 -13.00
CA GLN A 128 -4.64 26.85 -11.63
C GLN A 128 -5.55 25.74 -11.09
N ASP A 129 -6.43 25.18 -11.93
CA ASP A 129 -7.34 24.11 -11.54
C ASP A 129 -6.64 22.74 -11.35
N GLU A 130 -5.42 22.56 -11.88
CA GLU A 130 -4.60 21.37 -11.61
C GLU A 130 -3.67 21.56 -10.40
N LEU A 131 -3.26 22.80 -10.12
CA LEU A 131 -2.38 23.14 -9.00
C LEU A 131 -3.13 23.30 -7.67
N PHE A 132 -4.42 23.61 -7.73
CA PHE A 132 -5.25 23.85 -6.56
C PHE A 132 -6.55 23.10 -6.66
N LEU A 133 -6.85 22.36 -5.60
CA LEU A 133 -8.17 21.83 -5.36
C LEU A 133 -9.06 22.91 -4.76
N ARG A 134 -10.20 23.19 -5.39
CA ARG A 134 -11.14 24.21 -4.91
C ARG A 134 -12.40 23.58 -4.35
N ASN A 135 -12.87 24.13 -3.24
CA ASN A 135 -14.15 23.74 -2.66
C ASN A 135 -15.30 24.21 -3.58
N PRO A 136 -16.12 23.31 -4.14
CA PRO A 136 -17.22 23.67 -5.04
C PRO A 136 -18.28 24.58 -4.39
N GLN A 137 -18.45 24.48 -3.06
CA GLN A 137 -19.41 25.26 -2.30
C GLN A 137 -18.85 26.61 -1.83
N ARG A 138 -17.51 26.77 -1.79
CA ARG A 138 -16.85 28.00 -1.33
C ARG A 138 -15.51 28.19 -2.03
N ALA A 139 -15.53 28.89 -3.17
CA ALA A 139 -14.35 29.08 -4.02
C ALA A 139 -13.14 29.76 -3.34
N SER A 140 -13.32 30.44 -2.19
CA SER A 140 -12.20 30.98 -1.42
C SER A 140 -11.45 29.94 -0.58
N GLU A 141 -11.96 28.70 -0.51
CA GLU A 141 -11.26 27.58 0.11
C GLU A 141 -10.60 26.75 -0.99
N GLU A 142 -9.27 26.73 -0.96
CA GLU A 142 -8.46 25.94 -1.86
C GLU A 142 -7.33 25.23 -1.11
N GLU A 143 -6.89 24.11 -1.66
CA GLU A 143 -5.79 23.31 -1.15
C GLU A 143 -4.77 23.09 -2.29
N ALA A 144 -3.50 23.42 -2.04
CA ALA A 144 -2.46 23.27 -3.05
C ALA A 144 -2.09 21.80 -3.25
N VAL A 145 -2.11 21.33 -4.50
CA VAL A 145 -1.72 19.96 -4.88
C VAL A 145 -0.19 19.83 -4.85
N THR A 146 0.35 19.65 -3.65
CA THR A 146 1.78 19.54 -3.36
C THR A 146 2.06 18.49 -2.29
N GLY A 147 3.31 18.03 -2.18
CA GLY A 147 3.76 17.11 -1.15
C GLY A 147 2.90 15.85 -1.04
N ASN A 148 2.37 15.61 0.16
CA ASN A 148 1.54 14.43 0.43
C ASN A 148 0.25 14.41 -0.42
N LEU A 149 -0.36 15.56 -0.72
CA LEU A 149 -1.57 15.60 -1.53
C LEU A 149 -1.28 15.20 -2.97
N LEU A 150 -0.17 15.67 -3.54
CA LEU A 150 0.29 15.24 -4.86
C LEU A 150 0.57 13.72 -4.91
N GLY A 151 1.15 13.17 -3.84
CA GLY A 151 1.33 11.71 -3.70
C GLY A 151 0.01 10.92 -3.71
N LEU A 152 -1.03 11.42 -3.03
CA LEU A 152 -2.36 10.81 -3.05
C LEU A 152 -3.00 10.88 -4.44
N TYR A 153 -2.90 12.04 -5.11
CA TYR A 153 -3.34 12.20 -6.49
C TYR A 153 -2.67 11.21 -7.44
N ARG A 154 -1.36 11.06 -7.30
CA ARG A 154 -0.57 10.11 -8.07
C ARG A 154 -1.09 8.69 -7.86
N THR A 155 -1.31 8.29 -6.61
CA THR A 155 -1.83 6.95 -6.25
C THR A 155 -3.17 6.64 -6.94
N VAL A 156 -4.10 7.61 -6.97
CA VAL A 156 -5.39 7.41 -7.65
C VAL A 156 -5.22 7.29 -9.17
N ARG A 157 -4.30 8.07 -9.75
CA ARG A 157 -3.98 7.98 -11.18
C ARG A 157 -3.23 6.72 -11.59
N GLU A 158 -2.38 6.18 -10.72
CA GLU A 158 -1.75 4.87 -10.90
C GLU A 158 -2.82 3.78 -11.03
N LEU A 159 -3.80 3.77 -10.12
CA LEU A 159 -4.90 2.81 -10.15
C LEU A 159 -5.80 3.00 -11.39
N ALA A 160 -6.10 4.25 -11.78
CA ALA A 160 -6.87 4.53 -12.99
C ALA A 160 -6.13 4.06 -14.26
N ALA A 161 -4.82 4.28 -14.35
CA ALA A 161 -4.02 3.78 -15.45
C ALA A 161 -3.92 2.25 -15.47
N LEU A 162 -3.86 1.61 -14.30
CA LEU A 162 -3.90 0.16 -14.18
C LEU A 162 -5.21 -0.42 -14.73
N LEU A 163 -6.35 0.22 -14.46
CA LEU A 163 -7.64 -0.17 -15.02
C LEU A 163 -7.61 -0.17 -16.55
N GLU A 164 -7.06 0.87 -17.16
CA GLU A 164 -6.93 0.97 -18.62
C GLU A 164 -6.04 -0.15 -19.20
N LEU A 165 -4.91 -0.46 -18.54
CA LEU A 165 -4.08 -1.60 -18.97
C LEU A 165 -4.83 -2.93 -18.92
N VAL A 166 -5.63 -3.14 -17.87
CA VAL A 166 -6.39 -4.38 -17.70
C VAL A 166 -7.49 -4.49 -18.77
N ARG A 167 -8.12 -3.37 -19.14
CA ARG A 167 -9.08 -3.31 -20.26
C ARG A 167 -8.43 -3.63 -21.61
N GLU A 168 -7.20 -3.17 -21.83
CA GLU A 168 -6.43 -3.48 -23.05
C GLU A 168 -5.81 -4.90 -23.06
N ALA A 169 -5.73 -5.56 -21.91
CA ALA A 169 -5.18 -6.92 -21.81
C ALA A 169 -6.11 -7.97 -22.45
N PRO A 170 -5.56 -9.10 -22.96
CA PRO A 170 -6.35 -10.14 -23.62
C PRO A 170 -7.56 -10.57 -22.78
N SER A 171 -8.75 -10.51 -23.37
CA SER A 171 -10.03 -10.74 -22.66
C SER A 171 -10.31 -12.20 -22.34
N ASP A 172 -9.62 -13.12 -23.00
CA ASP A 172 -9.70 -14.57 -22.79
C ASP A 172 -8.80 -15.07 -21.65
N LEU A 173 -7.93 -14.21 -21.10
CA LEU A 173 -6.96 -14.59 -20.08
C LEU A 173 -7.34 -14.06 -18.68
N PRO A 174 -7.11 -14.85 -17.62
CA PRO A 174 -7.15 -14.36 -16.25
C PRO A 174 -6.09 -13.27 -16.04
N VAL A 175 -6.47 -12.19 -15.35
CA VAL A 175 -5.59 -11.04 -15.11
C VAL A 175 -5.43 -10.75 -13.63
N LEU A 176 -4.18 -10.68 -13.20
CA LEU A 176 -3.75 -10.13 -11.92
C LEU A 176 -3.41 -8.64 -12.11
N ALA A 177 -4.20 -7.75 -11.51
CA ALA A 177 -3.93 -6.32 -11.44
C ALA A 177 -3.26 -6.00 -10.09
N LEU A 178 -1.99 -5.59 -10.13
CA LEU A 178 -1.18 -5.36 -8.94
C LEU A 178 -0.83 -3.90 -8.72
N VAL A 179 -1.06 -3.45 -7.49
CA VAL A 179 -0.66 -2.14 -6.97
C VAL A 179 0.48 -2.35 -5.96
N ASP A 180 1.49 -1.48 -5.98
CA ASP A 180 2.52 -1.44 -4.93
C ASP A 180 2.00 -0.64 -3.73
N GLY A 181 2.07 -1.23 -2.53
CA GLY A 181 1.54 -0.62 -1.32
C GLY A 181 0.11 -1.03 -1.00
N THR A 182 -0.77 -0.06 -0.76
CA THR A 182 -2.03 -0.27 -0.03
C THR A 182 -3.23 0.31 -0.78
N LEU A 183 -4.37 -0.36 -0.68
CA LEU A 183 -5.67 0.14 -1.17
C LEU A 183 -6.29 1.17 -0.22
N VAL A 184 -5.70 1.37 0.96
CA VAL A 184 -6.14 2.34 1.95
C VAL A 184 -5.37 3.65 1.78
N LEU A 185 -6.07 4.73 1.42
CA LEU A 185 -5.46 6.07 1.32
C LEU A 185 -5.19 6.69 2.70
N TRP A 186 -4.25 6.13 3.45
CA TRP A 186 -3.91 6.54 4.83
C TRP A 186 -3.58 8.03 4.98
N GLY A 187 -3.06 8.68 3.94
CA GLY A 187 -2.79 10.12 3.96
C GLY A 187 -4.05 10.98 4.19
N LEU A 188 -5.24 10.43 3.96
CA LEU A 188 -6.53 11.09 4.21
C LEU A 188 -7.11 10.80 5.61
N ALA A 189 -6.47 9.93 6.39
CA ALA A 189 -6.90 9.60 7.75
C ALA A 189 -6.71 10.79 8.71
N GLY A 190 -7.51 10.82 9.78
CA GLY A 190 -7.52 11.92 10.74
C GLY A 190 -8.02 13.23 10.12
N GLN A 191 -7.70 14.38 10.73
CA GLN A 191 -8.20 15.70 10.32
C GLN A 191 -7.22 16.49 9.42
N SER A 192 -6.20 15.84 8.85
CA SER A 192 -5.13 16.48 8.09
C SER A 192 -5.59 17.24 6.84
N TYR A 193 -6.69 16.78 6.23
CA TYR A 193 -7.31 17.45 5.08
C TYR A 193 -8.75 17.86 5.38
N ARG A 194 -9.20 18.93 4.72
CA ARG A 194 -10.59 19.36 4.74
C ARG A 194 -11.48 18.36 4.00
N ASP A 195 -12.76 18.37 4.33
CA ASP A 195 -13.72 17.39 3.81
C ASP A 195 -13.80 17.40 2.27
N PHE A 196 -13.78 18.58 1.63
CA PHE A 196 -13.87 18.67 0.17
C PHE A 196 -12.72 17.96 -0.55
N VAL A 197 -11.50 17.95 0.03
CA VAL A 197 -10.34 17.23 -0.54
C VAL A 197 -10.57 15.72 -0.46
N ARG A 198 -11.06 15.22 0.68
CA ARG A 198 -11.41 13.79 0.83
C ARG A 198 -12.52 13.42 -0.15
N ARG A 199 -13.54 14.26 -0.27
CA ARG A 199 -14.67 14.00 -1.16
C ARG A 199 -14.23 13.87 -2.61
N HIS A 200 -13.41 14.82 -3.08
CA HIS A 200 -12.88 14.79 -4.42
C HIS A 200 -12.05 13.52 -4.67
N LEU A 201 -11.01 13.27 -3.87
CA LEU A 201 -10.13 12.12 -4.09
C LEU A 201 -10.82 10.77 -3.92
N ILE A 202 -11.75 10.64 -2.97
CA ILE A 202 -12.41 9.36 -2.68
C ILE A 202 -13.64 9.15 -3.57
N TYR A 203 -14.63 10.04 -3.50
CA TYR A 203 -15.92 9.82 -4.17
C TYR A 203 -15.89 10.14 -5.67
N GLU A 204 -15.11 11.14 -6.09
CA GLU A 204 -15.08 11.58 -7.49
C GLU A 204 -14.00 10.85 -8.31
N GLU A 205 -12.91 10.41 -7.68
CA GLU A 205 -11.77 9.81 -8.37
C GLU A 205 -11.59 8.32 -8.03
N LEU A 206 -11.33 7.95 -6.77
CA LEU A 206 -10.96 6.58 -6.40
C LEU A 206 -12.11 5.57 -6.54
N LEU A 207 -13.27 5.83 -5.92
CA LEU A 207 -14.38 4.88 -5.88
C LEU A 207 -14.94 4.54 -7.27
N PRO A 208 -15.05 5.49 -8.22
CA PRO A 208 -15.40 5.17 -9.60
C PRO A 208 -14.43 4.19 -10.25
N VAL A 209 -13.12 4.36 -10.05
CA VAL A 209 -12.11 3.42 -10.60
C VAL A 209 -12.26 2.02 -9.98
N LEU A 210 -12.48 1.94 -8.67
CA LEU A 210 -12.73 0.67 -7.98
C LEU A 210 -14.02 -0.01 -8.45
N GLU A 211 -15.07 0.77 -8.72
CA GLU A 211 -16.33 0.25 -9.25
C GLU A 211 -16.16 -0.32 -10.66
N GLU A 212 -15.38 0.32 -11.52
CA GLU A 212 -15.08 -0.22 -12.85
C GLU A 212 -14.26 -1.52 -12.78
N PHE A 213 -13.30 -1.63 -11.84
CA PHE A 213 -12.63 -2.91 -11.57
C PHE A 213 -13.61 -3.99 -11.12
N ARG A 214 -14.58 -3.64 -10.27
CA ARG A 214 -15.61 -4.57 -9.80
C ARG A 214 -16.46 -5.07 -10.97
N LEU A 215 -16.99 -4.17 -11.80
CA LEU A 215 -17.76 -4.52 -12.99
C LEU A 215 -16.97 -5.41 -13.95
N LEU A 216 -15.70 -5.06 -14.23
CA LEU A 216 -14.84 -5.86 -15.10
C LEU A 216 -14.59 -7.27 -14.54
N SER A 217 -14.54 -7.42 -13.21
CA SER A 217 -14.37 -8.71 -12.54
C SER A 217 -15.61 -9.61 -12.57
N GLU A 218 -16.79 -9.05 -12.90
CA GLU A 218 -18.01 -9.81 -13.15
C GLU A 218 -18.05 -10.37 -14.57
N GLU A 219 -17.41 -9.70 -15.52
CA GLU A 219 -17.37 -10.11 -16.93
C GLU A 219 -16.25 -11.12 -17.24
N ARG A 220 -15.11 -11.01 -16.55
CA ARG A 220 -13.94 -11.88 -16.72
C ARG A 220 -13.12 -11.99 -15.43
N GLN A 221 -12.20 -12.95 -15.40
CA GLN A 221 -11.36 -13.19 -14.22
C GLN A 221 -10.30 -12.09 -14.05
N VAL A 222 -10.66 -11.02 -13.35
CA VAL A 222 -9.75 -9.94 -12.95
C VAL A 222 -9.66 -9.89 -11.43
N THR A 223 -8.47 -10.12 -10.90
CA THR A 223 -8.19 -9.99 -9.47
C THR A 223 -7.35 -8.75 -9.23
N LEU A 224 -7.93 -7.75 -8.58
CA LEU A 224 -7.22 -6.57 -8.07
C LEU A 224 -6.62 -6.90 -6.71
N ALA A 225 -5.32 -6.62 -6.55
CA ALA A 225 -4.62 -6.75 -5.29
C ALA A 225 -3.59 -5.63 -5.12
N ALA A 226 -3.37 -5.19 -3.88
CA ALA A 226 -2.22 -4.38 -3.51
C ALA A 226 -1.25 -5.20 -2.67
N TYR A 227 0.04 -5.05 -2.92
CA TYR A 227 1.10 -5.83 -2.28
C TYR A 227 1.94 -4.93 -1.38
N VAL A 228 2.01 -5.26 -0.09
CA VAL A 228 2.85 -4.59 0.90
C VAL A 228 3.97 -5.52 1.33
N SER A 229 5.20 -5.21 0.90
CA SER A 229 6.42 -5.88 1.38
C SER A 229 6.76 -5.46 2.83
N LEU A 230 7.31 -6.39 3.61
CA LEU A 230 7.71 -6.21 5.02
C LEU A 230 6.74 -5.35 5.86
N PRO A 231 5.44 -5.70 5.92
CA PRO A 231 4.43 -4.90 6.59
C PRO A 231 4.75 -4.73 8.09
N ARG A 232 4.39 -3.57 8.63
CA ARG A 232 4.61 -3.21 10.05
C ARG A 232 3.32 -3.12 10.85
N GLY A 233 2.24 -3.65 10.29
CA GLY A 233 0.91 -3.71 10.92
C GLY A 233 0.87 -4.68 12.10
N SER A 234 -0.12 -4.47 12.96
CA SER A 234 -0.42 -5.29 14.14
C SER A 234 -1.93 -5.51 14.28
N GLU A 235 -2.68 -5.45 13.16
CA GLU A 235 -4.14 -5.51 13.18
C GLU A 235 -4.61 -6.91 13.64
N VAL A 236 -3.91 -7.97 13.24
CA VAL A 236 -4.24 -9.34 13.68
C VAL A 236 -3.74 -9.59 15.10
N ALA A 237 -2.55 -9.11 15.47
CA ALA A 237 -2.09 -9.15 16.87
C ALA A 237 -3.09 -8.47 17.82
N ASN A 238 -3.68 -7.36 17.38
CA ASN A 238 -4.73 -6.64 18.08
C ASN A 238 -6.07 -7.38 18.08
N ALA A 239 -6.40 -8.11 17.01
CA ALA A 239 -7.55 -9.00 16.97
C ALA A 239 -7.41 -10.16 17.97
N ILE A 240 -6.22 -10.78 18.06
CA ILE A 240 -5.89 -11.78 19.08
C ILE A 240 -6.05 -11.18 20.48
N ARG A 241 -5.49 -9.99 20.72
CA ARG A 241 -5.66 -9.26 21.99
C ARG A 241 -7.12 -9.13 22.36
N ARG A 242 -7.95 -8.71 21.40
CA ARG A 242 -9.37 -8.48 21.62
C ARG A 242 -10.12 -9.76 21.97
N CYS A 243 -9.77 -10.88 21.34
CA CYS A 243 -10.37 -12.18 21.64
C CYS A 243 -9.97 -12.72 23.01
N LEU A 244 -8.74 -12.45 23.46
CA LEU A 244 -8.25 -12.85 24.78
C LEU A 244 -8.74 -11.91 25.90
N CYS A 245 -9.07 -10.66 25.58
CA CYS A 245 -9.43 -9.64 26.55
C CYS A 245 -10.72 -9.99 27.32
N THR A 246 -10.62 -10.02 28.64
CA THR A 246 -11.73 -10.26 29.58
C THR A 246 -12.37 -8.97 30.10
N TYR A 247 -11.89 -7.81 29.65
CA TYR A 247 -12.39 -6.50 30.09
C TYR A 247 -13.42 -5.90 29.13
N GLU A 248 -14.30 -5.07 29.68
CA GLU A 248 -15.21 -4.23 28.90
C GLU A 248 -14.42 -3.21 28.06
N LEU A 249 -14.94 -2.90 26.87
CA LEU A 249 -14.29 -2.01 25.90
C LEU A 249 -13.96 -0.62 26.46
N ALA A 250 -14.82 -0.09 27.34
CA ALA A 250 -14.60 1.20 27.98
C ALA A 250 -13.25 1.29 28.72
N HIS A 251 -12.74 0.17 29.26
CA HIS A 251 -11.46 0.14 29.97
C HIS A 251 -10.25 0.08 29.04
N CYS A 252 -10.45 -0.26 27.76
CA CYS A 252 -9.35 -0.38 26.82
C CYS A 252 -8.69 0.97 26.53
N ALA A 253 -9.45 2.07 26.55
CA ALA A 253 -8.93 3.41 26.29
C ALA A 253 -7.84 3.86 27.30
N GLU A 254 -7.91 3.36 28.54
CA GLU A 254 -6.99 3.72 29.61
C GLU A 254 -5.77 2.79 29.69
N SER A 255 -5.91 1.54 29.25
CA SER A 255 -4.97 0.45 29.53
C SER A 255 -4.40 -0.20 28.27
N CYS A 256 -4.81 0.22 27.08
CA CYS A 256 -4.33 -0.28 25.81
C CYS A 256 -3.86 0.85 24.90
N SER A 257 -2.99 0.50 23.97
CA SER A 257 -2.55 1.29 22.84
C SER A 257 -2.46 0.37 21.64
N ASN A 258 -2.14 0.92 20.46
CA ASN A 258 -2.06 0.13 19.24
C ASN A 258 -1.07 -1.06 19.32
N ARG A 259 -0.06 -0.99 20.19
CA ARG A 259 0.97 -2.03 20.33
C ARG A 259 1.12 -2.62 21.73
N ARG A 260 0.56 -1.99 22.76
CA ARG A 260 0.82 -2.37 24.15
C ARG A 260 -0.42 -2.30 25.03
N SER A 261 -0.45 -3.14 26.04
CA SER A 261 -1.31 -3.02 27.22
C SER A 261 -0.50 -3.26 28.49
N ASP A 262 -0.90 -2.62 29.57
CA ASP A 262 -0.35 -2.79 30.93
C ASP A 262 -1.08 -3.86 31.75
N ARG A 263 -2.12 -4.49 31.20
CA ARG A 263 -2.95 -5.50 31.89
C ARG A 263 -2.90 -6.86 31.22
N GLU A 264 -2.85 -7.90 32.04
CA GLU A 264 -3.09 -9.28 31.61
C GLU A 264 -4.60 -9.52 31.36
N PRO A 265 -5.01 -10.29 30.34
CA PRO A 265 -4.16 -11.05 29.42
C PRO A 265 -3.71 -10.25 28.18
N CYS A 266 -4.05 -8.96 28.08
CA CYS A 266 -3.80 -8.13 26.90
C CYS A 266 -2.31 -7.86 26.64
N SER A 267 -1.49 -7.81 27.68
CA SER A 267 -0.04 -7.61 27.63
C SER A 267 0.72 -8.73 26.92
N ASN A 268 0.12 -9.93 26.80
CA ASN A 268 0.71 -11.07 26.10
C ASN A 268 0.92 -10.81 24.60
N SER A 269 0.11 -9.93 23.99
CA SER A 269 0.26 -9.56 22.58
C SER A 269 1.07 -8.28 22.37
N ASN A 270 1.79 -7.80 23.39
CA ASN A 270 2.56 -6.57 23.28
C ASN A 270 3.68 -6.67 22.24
N ASP A 271 3.81 -5.61 21.45
CA ASP A 271 4.87 -5.34 20.48
C ASP A 271 5.04 -6.39 19.37
N PHE A 272 4.12 -7.32 19.18
CA PHE A 272 4.16 -8.24 18.04
C PHE A 272 3.60 -7.59 16.78
N LEU A 273 4.34 -7.77 15.68
CA LEU A 273 3.86 -7.46 14.34
C LEU A 273 3.15 -8.67 13.75
N ASP A 274 2.19 -8.43 12.88
CA ASP A 274 1.47 -9.51 12.20
C ASP A 274 2.42 -10.37 11.36
N ARG A 275 3.44 -9.76 10.74
CA ARG A 275 4.47 -10.51 9.99
C ARG A 275 5.28 -11.48 10.86
N GLU A 276 5.42 -11.23 12.15
CA GLU A 276 6.10 -12.15 13.07
C GLU A 276 5.18 -13.33 13.40
N ILE A 277 3.89 -13.05 13.65
CA ILE A 277 2.86 -14.06 13.85
C ILE A 277 2.81 -15.03 12.67
N PHE A 278 2.68 -14.49 11.45
CA PHE A 278 2.57 -15.33 10.26
C PHE A 278 3.91 -15.90 9.78
N GLY A 279 5.04 -15.31 10.20
CA GLY A 279 6.36 -15.86 9.96
C GLY A 279 6.61 -17.19 10.69
N GLU A 280 6.00 -17.39 11.85
CA GLU A 280 6.04 -18.66 12.58
C GLU A 280 4.96 -19.65 12.14
N LEU A 281 3.85 -19.17 11.54
CA LEU A 281 2.71 -20.02 11.18
C LEU A 281 2.73 -20.54 9.75
N LEU A 282 3.03 -19.69 8.77
CA LEU A 282 2.79 -20.00 7.36
C LEU A 282 3.98 -20.72 6.74
N GLN A 283 3.72 -21.83 6.04
CA GLN A 283 4.72 -22.42 5.13
C GLN A 283 4.95 -21.53 3.90
N PRO A 284 6.10 -21.65 3.21
CA PRO A 284 6.36 -20.92 1.98
C PRO A 284 5.21 -21.05 0.97
N TYR A 285 4.80 -19.92 0.41
CA TYR A 285 3.71 -19.73 -0.55
C TYR A 285 2.28 -19.89 0.00
N SER A 286 2.11 -20.32 1.25
CA SER A 286 0.81 -20.35 1.90
C SER A 286 0.40 -18.95 2.38
N ARG A 287 -0.92 -18.73 2.49
CA ARG A 287 -1.49 -17.51 3.03
C ARG A 287 -2.29 -17.75 4.30
N SER A 288 -2.44 -16.69 5.09
CA SER A 288 -3.37 -16.64 6.21
C SER A 288 -4.85 -16.65 5.75
N PRO A 289 -5.80 -16.79 6.69
CA PRO A 289 -7.18 -16.38 6.50
C PRO A 289 -7.29 -14.92 6.07
N ILE A 290 -8.49 -14.54 5.63
CA ILE A 290 -8.79 -13.15 5.27
C ILE A 290 -9.32 -12.41 6.49
N TYR A 291 -8.89 -11.16 6.60
CA TYR A 291 -9.37 -10.20 7.58
C TYR A 291 -9.91 -8.96 6.87
N ARG A 292 -10.84 -8.25 7.49
CA ARG A 292 -11.27 -6.93 7.05
C ARG A 292 -10.53 -5.86 7.86
N THR A 293 -10.00 -4.84 7.19
CA THR A 293 -9.40 -3.71 7.92
C THR A 293 -10.49 -2.85 8.55
N ASN A 294 -10.23 -2.38 9.76
CA ASN A 294 -11.08 -1.41 10.45
C ASN A 294 -10.52 0.01 10.38
N SER A 295 -9.60 0.27 9.44
CA SER A 295 -9.00 1.60 9.26
C SER A 295 -10.06 2.66 8.98
N SER A 296 -9.82 3.89 9.43
CA SER A 296 -10.83 4.96 9.41
C SER A 296 -11.29 5.29 8.00
N VAL A 297 -10.38 5.29 7.02
CA VAL A 297 -10.68 5.72 5.65
C VAL A 297 -11.70 4.79 4.97
N PRO A 298 -11.45 3.48 4.79
CA PRO A 298 -12.45 2.55 4.27
C PRO A 298 -13.73 2.52 5.09
N ARG A 299 -13.62 2.53 6.42
CA ARG A 299 -14.78 2.44 7.31
C ARG A 299 -15.74 3.62 7.14
N GLU A 300 -15.22 4.83 6.98
CA GLU A 300 -16.03 6.05 6.93
C GLU A 300 -16.44 6.45 5.51
N TYR A 301 -15.64 6.09 4.50
CA TYR A 301 -15.79 6.63 3.14
C TYR A 301 -16.00 5.59 2.05
N TYR A 302 -15.68 4.31 2.24
CA TYR A 302 -15.82 3.31 1.16
C TYR A 302 -17.16 2.58 1.25
N GLY A 303 -17.74 2.24 0.11
CA GLY A 303 -18.94 1.40 0.03
C GLY A 303 -18.64 -0.06 0.43
N GLU A 304 -19.69 -0.86 0.63
CA GLU A 304 -19.56 -2.27 1.07
C GLU A 304 -18.68 -3.10 0.13
N GLN A 305 -18.83 -2.94 -1.18
CA GLN A 305 -18.05 -3.69 -2.16
C GLN A 305 -16.59 -3.22 -2.22
N GLN A 306 -16.35 -1.93 -1.96
CA GLN A 306 -15.02 -1.33 -1.99
C GLN A 306 -14.27 -1.45 -0.64
N GLN A 307 -14.87 -2.06 0.38
CA GLN A 307 -14.19 -2.34 1.65
C GLN A 307 -12.91 -3.15 1.42
N VAL A 308 -11.86 -2.82 2.17
CA VAL A 308 -10.55 -3.45 2.03
C VAL A 308 -10.45 -4.65 2.96
N TYR A 309 -10.14 -5.80 2.37
CA TYR A 309 -9.78 -7.03 3.04
C TYR A 309 -8.30 -7.29 2.83
N PHE A 310 -7.69 -8.09 3.69
CA PHE A 310 -6.29 -8.44 3.55
C PHE A 310 -5.99 -9.82 4.10
N TYR A 311 -4.88 -10.38 3.65
CA TYR A 311 -4.27 -11.58 4.19
C TYR A 311 -2.75 -11.44 4.17
N TYR A 312 -2.07 -12.26 4.96
CA TYR A 312 -0.62 -12.36 4.94
C TYR A 312 -0.19 -13.54 4.08
N LEU A 313 0.87 -13.35 3.30
CA LEU A 313 1.41 -14.35 2.38
C LEU A 313 2.87 -14.58 2.73
N ASN A 314 3.26 -15.83 2.96
CA ASN A 314 4.68 -16.18 3.02
C ASN A 314 5.19 -16.35 1.58
N VAL A 315 6.12 -15.51 1.14
CA VAL A 315 6.71 -15.61 -0.22
C VAL A 315 8.05 -16.35 -0.23
N GLY A 316 8.41 -16.99 0.89
CA GLY A 316 9.63 -17.75 1.11
C GLY A 316 10.64 -16.99 1.96
N GLU A 317 11.01 -15.78 1.54
CA GLU A 317 12.02 -14.96 2.23
C GLU A 317 11.41 -13.93 3.19
N GLU A 318 10.15 -13.55 2.97
CA GLU A 318 9.43 -12.60 3.80
C GLU A 318 7.95 -12.96 3.93
N ILE A 319 7.31 -12.31 4.92
CA ILE A 319 5.85 -12.25 4.99
C ILE A 319 5.40 -10.93 4.39
N ALA A 320 4.61 -11.01 3.32
CA ALA A 320 3.95 -9.87 2.70
C ALA A 320 2.51 -9.73 3.23
N ARG A 321 1.94 -8.53 3.12
CA ARG A 321 0.50 -8.30 3.27
C ARG A 321 -0.09 -8.04 1.89
N VAL A 322 -1.14 -8.77 1.55
CA VAL A 322 -1.89 -8.56 0.31
C VAL A 322 -3.25 -7.99 0.68
N GLU A 323 -3.58 -6.84 0.12
CA GLU A 323 -4.89 -6.19 0.27
C GLU A 323 -5.73 -6.40 -0.98
N VAL A 324 -7.00 -6.73 -0.79
CA VAL A 324 -7.95 -6.98 -1.87
C VAL A 324 -9.29 -6.33 -1.51
N PRO A 325 -10.08 -5.89 -2.51
CA PRO A 325 -11.42 -5.38 -2.25
C PRO A 325 -12.40 -6.50 -1.91
N ALA A 326 -13.56 -6.13 -1.32
CA ALA A 326 -14.55 -7.09 -0.85
C ALA A 326 -15.04 -8.05 -1.95
N TRP A 327 -15.22 -7.57 -3.19
CA TRP A 327 -15.66 -8.43 -4.29
C TRP A 327 -14.64 -9.51 -4.68
N VAL A 328 -13.35 -9.29 -4.41
CA VAL A 328 -12.30 -10.32 -4.59
C VAL A 328 -12.28 -11.26 -3.39
N ALA A 329 -12.38 -10.73 -2.16
CA ALA A 329 -12.30 -11.52 -0.93
C ALA A 329 -13.50 -12.44 -0.70
N MET A 330 -14.71 -11.95 -0.96
CA MET A 330 -15.95 -12.58 -0.51
C MET A 330 -16.66 -13.39 -1.61
N ASN A 331 -16.35 -13.14 -2.88
CA ASN A 331 -17.00 -13.82 -4.00
C ASN A 331 -16.41 -15.22 -4.22
N LYS A 332 -16.99 -16.23 -3.56
CA LYS A 332 -16.56 -17.62 -3.71
C LYS A 332 -16.91 -18.23 -5.07
N GLY A 333 -17.84 -17.62 -5.82
CA GLY A 333 -18.36 -18.18 -7.07
C GLY A 333 -17.38 -18.14 -8.26
N ASN A 334 -16.50 -17.14 -8.28
CA ASN A 334 -15.55 -16.92 -9.38
C ASN A 334 -14.08 -17.21 -9.02
N GLY A 335 -13.80 -17.53 -7.74
CA GLY A 335 -12.48 -17.97 -7.28
C GLY A 335 -11.38 -16.91 -7.37
N LEU A 336 -11.72 -15.62 -7.45
CA LEU A 336 -10.75 -14.53 -7.68
C LEU A 336 -9.66 -14.48 -6.61
N LEU A 337 -10.01 -14.68 -5.33
CA LEU A 337 -9.02 -14.70 -4.25
C LEU A 337 -7.97 -15.79 -4.44
N SER A 338 -8.39 -17.03 -4.72
CA SER A 338 -7.48 -18.17 -4.89
C SER A 338 -6.66 -18.02 -6.16
N LEU A 339 -7.25 -17.45 -7.22
CA LEU A 339 -6.53 -17.05 -8.42
C LEU A 339 -5.45 -16.01 -8.09
N GLY A 340 -5.82 -14.91 -7.44
CA GLY A 340 -4.89 -13.84 -7.05
C GLY A 340 -3.75 -14.34 -6.18
N HIS A 341 -4.05 -15.16 -5.17
CA HIS A 341 -3.02 -15.82 -4.35
C HIS A 341 -2.02 -16.62 -5.20
N SER A 342 -2.52 -17.47 -6.10
CA SER A 342 -1.68 -18.32 -6.95
C SER A 342 -0.84 -17.48 -7.92
N LEU A 343 -1.43 -16.45 -8.53
CA LEU A 343 -0.75 -15.58 -9.49
C LEU A 343 0.30 -14.66 -8.83
N ILE A 344 0.05 -14.19 -7.61
CA ILE A 344 1.02 -13.41 -6.82
C ILE A 344 2.22 -14.29 -6.45
N VAL A 345 1.98 -15.52 -5.99
CA VAL A 345 3.05 -16.49 -5.72
C VAL A 345 3.91 -16.70 -6.97
N GLU A 346 3.28 -16.85 -8.13
CA GLU A 346 3.97 -17.00 -9.41
C GLU A 346 4.78 -15.76 -9.81
N GLN A 347 4.28 -14.55 -9.53
CA GLN A 347 5.07 -13.31 -9.69
C GLN A 347 6.28 -13.29 -8.75
N CYS A 348 6.11 -13.58 -7.46
CA CYS A 348 7.19 -13.59 -6.49
C CYS A 348 8.25 -14.66 -6.79
N ARG A 349 7.85 -15.86 -7.25
CA ARG A 349 8.80 -16.91 -7.67
C ARG A 349 9.70 -16.45 -8.82
N ARG A 350 9.13 -15.74 -9.80
CA ARG A 350 9.89 -15.21 -10.94
C ARG A 350 10.75 -14.00 -10.58
N GLY A 351 10.30 -13.20 -9.61
CA GLY A 351 10.96 -11.98 -9.16
C GLY A 351 11.75 -12.13 -7.87
N GLN A 352 12.22 -13.35 -7.54
CA GLN A 352 13.10 -13.62 -6.40
C GLN A 352 12.56 -13.08 -5.06
N GLY A 353 11.29 -13.36 -4.77
CA GLY A 353 10.63 -12.96 -3.52
C GLY A 353 9.76 -11.71 -3.64
N TYR A 354 9.82 -10.96 -4.75
CA TYR A 354 8.99 -9.78 -4.98
C TYR A 354 8.27 -9.84 -6.35
N PRO A 355 7.05 -9.29 -6.50
CA PRO A 355 6.33 -9.40 -7.76
C PRO A 355 7.02 -8.70 -8.95
N VAL A 356 7.33 -9.46 -10.00
CA VAL A 356 8.00 -8.93 -11.22
C VAL A 356 7.27 -7.73 -11.81
N ALA A 357 5.94 -7.82 -11.97
CA ALA A 357 5.17 -6.73 -12.57
C ALA A 357 5.32 -5.41 -11.80
N ILE A 358 5.43 -5.45 -10.47
CA ILE A 358 5.62 -4.26 -9.65
C ILE A 358 7.03 -3.69 -9.85
N SER A 359 8.07 -4.54 -9.78
CA SER A 359 9.46 -4.10 -10.06
C SER A 359 9.59 -3.45 -11.42
N GLU A 360 9.02 -4.07 -12.46
CA GLU A 360 9.07 -3.55 -13.82
C GLU A 360 8.33 -2.21 -13.95
N ALA A 361 7.15 -2.07 -13.33
CA ALA A 361 6.40 -0.83 -13.32
C ALA A 361 7.18 0.31 -12.64
N HIS A 362 7.84 0.00 -11.51
CA HIS A 362 8.70 0.95 -10.80
C HIS A 362 9.82 1.47 -11.70
N GLU A 363 10.56 0.58 -12.36
CA GLU A 363 11.65 0.96 -13.27
C GLU A 363 11.18 1.88 -14.40
N GLN A 364 9.96 1.69 -14.93
CA GLN A 364 9.40 2.59 -15.93
C GLN A 364 8.93 3.94 -15.37
N ALA A 365 8.59 4.00 -14.08
CA ALA A 365 8.01 5.18 -13.44
C ALA A 365 9.08 6.12 -12.85
N VAL A 366 10.27 5.61 -12.50
CA VAL A 366 11.32 6.35 -11.80
C VAL A 366 11.70 7.65 -12.52
N VAL A 367 11.67 8.75 -11.77
CA VAL A 367 12.24 10.05 -12.15
C VAL A 367 13.51 10.27 -11.33
N THR A 368 14.65 10.16 -12.02
CA THR A 368 15.98 10.25 -11.40
C THR A 368 16.36 11.70 -11.03
N GLY A 369 17.42 11.85 -10.25
CA GLY A 369 17.99 13.17 -9.97
C GLY A 369 18.44 13.92 -11.24
N ARG A 370 18.89 13.18 -12.27
CA ARG A 370 19.25 13.76 -13.56
C ARG A 370 18.02 14.27 -14.32
N ASP A 371 16.94 13.50 -14.31
CA ASP A 371 15.68 13.90 -14.96
C ASP A 371 15.10 15.17 -14.34
N ARG A 372 15.22 15.31 -13.01
CA ARG A 372 14.81 16.52 -12.29
C ARG A 372 15.59 17.75 -12.75
N MET A 373 16.91 17.63 -12.93
CA MET A 373 17.74 18.73 -13.42
C MET A 373 17.39 19.08 -14.87
N LEU A 374 17.22 18.08 -15.74
CA LEU A 374 16.83 18.29 -17.14
C LEU A 374 15.44 18.92 -17.26
N PHE A 375 14.49 18.48 -16.45
CA PHE A 375 13.15 19.07 -16.41
C PHE A 375 13.20 20.56 -16.08
N ARG A 376 13.99 20.97 -15.07
CA ARG A 376 14.15 22.39 -14.73
C ARG A 376 14.72 23.20 -15.89
N GLN A 377 15.78 22.70 -16.52
CA GLN A 377 16.38 23.33 -17.69
C GLN A 377 15.37 23.46 -18.85
N MET A 378 14.60 22.41 -19.13
CA MET A 378 13.57 22.43 -20.18
C MET A 378 12.47 23.47 -19.90
N VAL A 379 12.07 23.65 -18.64
CA VAL A 379 11.10 24.69 -18.25
C VAL A 379 11.69 26.08 -18.51
N GLU A 380 12.91 26.35 -18.06
CA GLU A 380 13.60 27.64 -18.25
C GLU A 380 13.77 27.96 -19.75
N GLU A 381 14.32 27.05 -20.54
CA GLU A 381 14.52 27.22 -21.98
C GLU A 381 13.20 27.41 -22.75
N THR A 382 12.11 26.80 -22.28
CA THR A 382 10.78 26.97 -22.91
C THR A 382 10.22 28.35 -22.66
N LEU A 383 10.39 28.90 -21.45
CA LEU A 383 9.94 30.25 -21.12
C LEU A 383 10.78 31.30 -21.83
N GLU A 384 12.11 31.12 -21.88
CA GLU A 384 13.01 32.01 -22.61
C GLU A 384 12.66 32.06 -24.11
N ARG A 385 12.37 30.91 -24.73
CA ARG A 385 11.92 30.85 -26.14
C ARG A 385 10.61 31.61 -26.39
N GLN A 386 9.76 31.74 -25.39
CA GLN A 386 8.50 32.50 -25.46
C GLN A 386 8.66 33.95 -24.99
N GLY A 387 9.87 34.40 -24.65
CA GLY A 387 10.14 35.75 -24.13
C GLY A 387 9.54 35.99 -22.74
N LEU A 388 9.23 34.93 -21.99
CA LEU A 388 8.69 35.02 -20.64
C LEU A 388 9.83 35.16 -19.60
N PRO A 389 9.59 35.86 -18.47
CA PRO A 389 10.64 36.07 -17.48
C PRO A 389 11.08 34.76 -16.81
N THR A 390 12.41 34.53 -16.74
CA THR A 390 13.02 33.49 -15.91
C THR A 390 13.64 34.11 -14.65
N TYR A 391 13.23 33.64 -13.47
CA TYR A 391 13.81 34.08 -12.19
C TYR A 391 14.43 32.88 -11.47
N THR A 392 15.75 32.74 -11.50
CA THR A 392 16.47 31.75 -10.67
C THR A 392 16.74 32.32 -9.29
N SER A 393 16.59 31.53 -8.21
CA SER A 393 16.91 32.02 -6.86
C SER A 393 18.42 32.30 -6.69
N GLN A 394 18.76 33.41 -6.04
CA GLN A 394 20.16 33.82 -5.83
C GLN A 394 21.00 32.77 -5.06
N LYS A 395 20.34 31.88 -4.30
CA LYS A 395 20.96 30.81 -3.51
C LYS A 395 21.36 29.58 -4.34
N GLU A 396 20.67 29.26 -5.43
CA GLU A 396 21.11 28.21 -6.35
C GLU A 396 22.25 28.71 -7.25
N ARG A 397 22.19 29.98 -7.64
CA ARG A 397 23.25 30.65 -8.39
C ARG A 397 24.59 30.69 -7.62
N SER A 398 24.54 30.79 -6.29
CA SER A 398 25.73 30.71 -5.42
C SER A 398 26.22 29.29 -5.10
N LYS A 399 25.41 28.25 -5.37
CA LYS A 399 25.84 26.84 -5.27
C LYS A 399 26.51 26.33 -6.55
N GLN A 400 26.12 26.87 -7.71
CA GLN A 400 26.74 26.57 -9.00
C GLN A 400 28.05 27.32 -9.24
N ARG A 401 28.36 28.33 -8.43
CA ARG A 401 29.63 29.06 -8.46
C ARG A 401 30.37 28.79 -7.15
N PRO A 402 31.56 28.17 -7.17
CA PRO A 402 32.41 28.12 -5.98
C PRO A 402 32.61 29.54 -5.45
N TRP A 403 32.62 29.70 -4.12
CA TRP A 403 33.05 30.95 -3.50
C TRP A 403 34.46 31.27 -4.00
N VAL A 404 34.62 32.43 -4.64
CA VAL A 404 35.92 32.96 -5.06
C VAL A 404 36.69 33.45 -3.84
#